data_AF-A0A537YGH5-F1
#
_entry.id   AF-A0A537YGH5-F1
#
_cell.length_a   1.000
_cell.length_b   1.000
_cell.length_c   1.000
_cell.angle_alpha   90.00
_cell.angle_beta   90.00
_cell.angle_gamma   90.00
#
_symmetry.space_group_name_H-M   'P 1'
#
loop_
_entity.id
_entity.type
_entity.pdbx_description
1 polymer ?
#
loop_
_entity_poly.entity_id
_entity_poly.type
_entity_poly.pdbx_seq_one_letter_code
_entity_poly.pdbx_strand_id
1 'polypeptide(L)'
;QVLRELVAEMNRRYEVMRTLPHDRCPEGKLTPVLARDKRLGMPLVLLCIDEVQRYLEDAEFGSTILALLVELAKVAPAAGIMVVLATQRPDSKTLPEGLRGQIGTRFALRVMNWQASDCILGAGAYPELDASKLLNSHKGVGILLGADDGELAEAGGQTVRTHLLDLEALQKIVERGRELRVKAGTLTGVAAGEDLMKEVPTRAFLDDVAAVFGPGESKLWSEVIASRLAERWPATYDGWSATDLGTRLGRHGIRTIQVWGQTPEGVGANRKGIALEAVIEALAGGGESPVGR
;
A
#
# COMPACT_ATOMS: atom_id res chain seq x y z
N GLN A 1 1.41 -1.58 -7.21
CA GLN A 1 2.65 -2.31 -7.54
C GLN A 1 3.79 -1.99 -6.57
N VAL A 2 4.25 -0.74 -6.47
CA VAL A 2 5.35 -0.31 -5.58
C VAL A 2 5.28 -0.88 -4.15
N LEU A 3 4.11 -0.84 -3.50
CA LEU A 3 3.96 -1.40 -2.15
C LEU A 3 4.27 -2.90 -2.07
N ARG A 4 3.89 -3.67 -3.10
CA ARG A 4 4.20 -5.11 -3.17
C ARG A 4 5.70 -5.34 -3.37
N GLU A 5 6.35 -4.51 -4.19
CA GLU A 5 7.81 -4.55 -4.40
C GLU A 5 8.55 -4.22 -3.09
N LEU A 6 8.05 -3.26 -2.30
CA LEU A 6 8.61 -2.95 -0.98
C LEU A 6 8.42 -4.10 0.03
N VAL A 7 7.29 -4.80 0.01
CA VAL A 7 7.09 -6.02 0.82
C VAL A 7 8.04 -7.13 0.38
N ALA A 8 8.21 -7.34 -0.93
CA ALA A 8 9.17 -8.32 -1.44
C ALA A 8 10.62 -7.96 -1.05
N GLU A 9 10.99 -6.68 -1.13
CA GLU A 9 12.29 -6.18 -0.69
C GLU A 9 12.49 -6.33 0.82
N MET A 10 11.47 -6.04 1.63
CA MET A 10 11.47 -6.31 3.07
C MET A 10 11.79 -7.79 3.35
N ASN A 11 11.06 -8.71 2.71
CA ASN A 11 11.25 -10.15 2.90
C ASN A 11 12.64 -10.61 2.46
N ARG A 12 13.15 -10.10 1.32
CA ARG A 12 14.52 -10.37 0.86
C ARG A 12 15.55 -9.92 1.90
N ARG A 13 15.39 -8.74 2.49
CA ARG A 13 16.29 -8.22 3.53
C ARG A 13 16.29 -9.10 4.78
N TYR A 14 15.12 -9.58 5.21
CA TYR A 14 15.05 -10.52 6.32
C TYR A 14 15.79 -11.82 6.04
N GLU A 15 15.64 -12.39 4.85
CA GLU A 15 16.40 -13.59 4.47
C GLU A 15 17.90 -13.34 4.48
N VAL A 16 18.36 -12.20 3.95
CA VAL A 16 19.78 -11.82 4.02
C VAL A 16 20.24 -11.71 5.48
N MET A 17 19.51 -10.96 6.32
CA MET A 17 19.86 -10.75 7.72
C MET A 17 19.90 -12.07 8.52
N ARG A 18 19.03 -13.03 8.20
CA ARG A 18 19.00 -14.37 8.82
C ARG A 18 20.25 -15.20 8.52
N THR A 19 20.94 -14.93 7.41
CA THR A 19 22.21 -15.60 7.07
C THR A 19 23.44 -14.97 7.72
N LEU A 20 23.30 -13.78 8.31
CA LEU A 20 24.40 -13.08 8.96
C LEU A 20 24.57 -13.55 10.40
N PRO A 21 25.82 -13.67 10.90
CA PRO A 21 26.04 -14.00 12.30
C PRO A 21 25.57 -12.85 13.21
N HIS A 22 25.17 -13.21 14.44
CA HIS A 22 24.50 -12.32 15.39
C HIS A 22 25.33 -11.08 15.76
N ASP A 23 26.66 -11.19 15.78
CA ASP A 23 27.58 -10.07 16.00
C ASP A 23 27.53 -9.03 14.86
N ARG A 24 27.24 -9.46 13.63
CA ARG A 24 27.07 -8.58 12.46
C ARG A 24 25.65 -8.05 12.30
N CYS A 25 24.65 -8.82 12.71
CA CYS A 25 23.23 -8.48 12.62
C CYS A 25 22.56 -8.64 14.01
N PRO A 26 22.85 -7.74 14.96
CA PRO A 26 22.26 -7.79 16.28
C PRO A 26 20.74 -7.62 16.17
N GLU A 27 20.00 -8.40 16.97
CA GLU A 27 18.53 -8.38 17.03
C GLU A 27 17.80 -8.68 15.70
N GLY A 28 18.52 -9.12 14.66
CA GLY A 28 17.94 -9.35 13.33
C GLY A 28 17.49 -8.06 12.64
N LYS A 29 18.12 -6.92 12.95
CA LYS A 29 17.75 -5.59 12.43
C LYS A 29 18.85 -5.00 11.54
N LEU A 30 18.43 -4.19 10.57
CA LEU A 30 19.35 -3.43 9.75
C LEU A 30 20.06 -2.37 10.60
N THR A 31 21.38 -2.45 10.68
CA THR A 31 22.22 -1.46 11.37
C THR A 31 22.80 -0.45 10.39
N PRO A 32 23.29 0.72 10.86
CA PRO A 32 24.02 1.67 10.00
C PRO A 32 25.23 1.06 9.28
N VAL A 33 25.89 0.07 9.90
CA VAL A 33 27.03 -0.64 9.29
C VAL A 33 26.54 -1.52 8.14
N LEU A 34 25.47 -2.29 8.34
CA LEU A 34 24.89 -3.12 7.29
C LEU A 34 24.33 -2.29 6.13
N ALA A 35 23.64 -1.18 6.43
CA ALA A 35 23.08 -0.29 5.41
C ALA A 35 24.14 0.38 4.53
N ARG A 36 25.36 0.58 5.05
CA ARG A 36 26.50 1.15 4.31
C ARG A 36 27.28 0.11 3.50
N ASP A 37 27.10 -1.19 3.76
CA ASP A 37 27.73 -2.25 2.98
C ASP A 37 27.00 -2.43 1.65
N LYS A 38 27.54 -1.82 0.58
CA LYS A 38 26.97 -1.87 -0.77
C LYS A 38 26.79 -3.30 -1.30
N ARG A 39 27.54 -4.29 -0.79
CA ARG A 39 27.43 -5.69 -1.23
C ARG A 39 26.12 -6.35 -0.79
N LEU A 40 25.52 -5.86 0.30
CA LEU A 40 24.24 -6.36 0.81
C LEU A 40 23.04 -5.79 0.05
N GLY A 41 23.22 -4.64 -0.61
CA GLY A 41 22.15 -3.96 -1.33
C GLY A 41 20.97 -3.61 -0.43
N MET A 42 21.21 -3.18 0.81
CA MET A 42 20.16 -2.84 1.78
C MET A 42 20.23 -1.36 2.21
N PRO A 43 20.16 -0.38 1.28
CA PRO A 43 20.13 1.03 1.67
C PRO A 43 18.84 1.34 2.44
N LEU A 44 18.84 2.40 3.25
CA LEU A 44 17.60 2.91 3.82
C LEU A 44 16.64 3.32 2.70
N VAL A 45 15.38 2.92 2.83
CA VAL A 45 14.30 3.26 1.90
C VAL A 45 13.26 4.08 2.65
N LEU A 46 12.85 5.19 2.06
CA LEU A 46 11.79 6.04 2.59
C LEU A 46 10.61 6.03 1.60
N LEU A 47 9.48 5.47 2.03
CA LEU A 47 8.22 5.54 1.32
C LEU A 47 7.45 6.77 1.81
N CYS A 48 7.43 7.84 1.02
CA CYS A 48 6.62 9.02 1.29
C CYS A 48 5.35 8.98 0.44
N ILE A 49 4.18 9.01 1.09
CA ILE A 49 2.88 9.12 0.43
C ILE A 49 2.21 10.40 0.89
N ASP A 50 2.08 11.34 -0.04
CA ASP A 50 1.27 12.54 0.15
C ASP A 50 -0.21 12.23 -0.13
N GLU A 51 -1.11 12.84 0.65
CA GLU A 51 -2.55 12.60 0.61
C GLU A 51 -2.94 11.12 0.57
N VAL A 52 -2.44 10.33 1.54
CA VAL A 52 -2.62 8.88 1.59
C VAL A 52 -4.08 8.43 1.47
N GLN A 53 -5.04 9.22 1.95
CA GLN A 53 -6.47 8.91 1.86
C GLN A 53 -6.94 8.75 0.40
N ARG A 54 -6.34 9.46 -0.56
CA ARG A 54 -6.70 9.32 -1.99
C ARG A 54 -6.51 7.90 -2.49
N TYR A 55 -5.54 7.18 -1.93
CA TYR A 55 -5.24 5.80 -2.30
C TYR A 55 -6.07 4.81 -1.50
N LEU A 56 -6.39 5.13 -0.25
CA LEU A 56 -7.21 4.28 0.62
C LEU A 56 -8.70 4.29 0.23
N GLU A 57 -9.19 5.40 -0.33
CA GLU A 57 -10.55 5.56 -0.83
C GLU A 57 -10.77 4.92 -2.22
N ASP A 58 -9.72 4.40 -2.86
CA ASP A 58 -9.85 3.73 -4.15
C ASP A 58 -10.72 2.45 -4.03
N ALA A 59 -11.79 2.39 -4.83
CA ALA A 59 -12.77 1.31 -4.73
C ALA A 59 -12.18 -0.07 -5.09
N GLU A 60 -11.15 -0.09 -5.94
CA GLU A 60 -10.54 -1.30 -6.42
C GLU A 60 -9.44 -1.79 -5.48
N PHE A 61 -8.49 -0.90 -5.19
CA PHE A 61 -7.20 -1.19 -4.58
C PHE A 61 -7.09 -0.70 -3.14
N GLY A 62 -7.99 0.13 -2.65
CA GLY A 62 -7.89 0.76 -1.32
C GLY A 62 -7.67 -0.23 -0.18
N SER A 63 -8.41 -1.35 -0.18
CA SER A 63 -8.23 -2.42 0.83
C SER A 63 -6.87 -3.12 0.73
N THR A 64 -6.37 -3.33 -0.49
CA THR A 64 -5.05 -3.94 -0.74
C THR A 64 -3.94 -2.99 -0.30
N ILE A 65 -4.08 -1.70 -0.63
CA ILE A 65 -3.13 -0.64 -0.25
C ILE A 65 -3.08 -0.53 1.26
N LEU A 66 -4.24 -0.52 1.93
CA LEU A 66 -4.32 -0.50 3.39
C LEU A 66 -3.56 -1.69 4.01
N ALA A 67 -3.83 -2.91 3.55
CA ALA A 67 -3.18 -4.11 4.07
C ALA A 67 -1.65 -4.06 3.92
N LEU A 68 -1.16 -3.65 2.74
CA LEU A 68 0.28 -3.52 2.47
C LEU A 68 0.92 -2.40 3.32
N LEU A 69 0.25 -1.26 3.49
CA LEU A 69 0.75 -0.17 4.34
C LEU A 69 0.82 -0.58 5.81
N VAL A 70 -0.16 -1.35 6.30
CA VAL A 70 -0.15 -1.88 7.67
C VAL A 70 1.04 -2.83 7.86
N GLU A 71 1.27 -3.76 6.93
CA GLU A 71 2.41 -4.68 6.98
C GLU A 71 3.74 -3.93 6.96
N LEU A 72 3.89 -2.99 6.01
CA LEU A 72 5.10 -2.18 5.87
C LEU A 72 5.36 -1.33 7.10
N ALA A 73 4.34 -0.65 7.64
CA ALA A 73 4.50 0.17 8.84
C ALA A 73 4.88 -0.66 10.08
N LYS A 74 4.32 -1.88 10.19
CA LYS A 74 4.54 -2.76 11.34
C LYS A 74 5.91 -3.42 11.35
N VAL A 75 6.37 -3.92 10.20
CA VAL A 75 7.49 -4.87 10.14
C VAL A 75 8.71 -4.26 9.46
N ALA A 76 8.50 -3.52 8.36
CA ALA A 76 9.59 -3.06 7.51
C ALA A 76 10.62 -2.09 8.14
N PRO A 77 10.34 -1.34 9.25
CA PRO A 77 11.34 -0.50 9.89
C PRO A 77 12.60 -1.25 10.33
N ALA A 78 12.45 -2.48 10.83
CA ALA A 78 13.59 -3.32 11.22
C ALA A 78 14.44 -3.76 10.01
N ALA A 79 13.86 -3.79 8.80
CA ALA A 79 14.55 -4.00 7.54
C ALA A 79 15.05 -2.69 6.89
N GLY A 80 14.90 -1.54 7.56
CA GLY A 80 15.33 -0.22 7.08
C GLY A 80 14.45 0.37 5.98
N ILE A 81 13.17 -0.02 5.93
CA ILE A 81 12.16 0.60 5.07
C ILE A 81 11.20 1.39 5.96
N MET A 82 11.20 2.70 5.82
CA MET A 82 10.43 3.62 6.65
C MET A 82 9.25 4.18 5.85
N VAL A 83 8.09 4.29 6.49
CA VAL A 83 6.85 4.82 5.88
C VAL A 83 6.54 6.20 6.46
N VAL A 84 6.29 7.17 5.59
CA VAL A 84 5.85 8.53 5.92
C VAL A 84 4.56 8.79 5.18
N LEU A 85 3.48 9.01 5.94
CA LEU A 85 2.15 9.27 5.39
C LEU A 85 1.73 10.70 5.75
N ALA A 86 1.26 11.44 4.77
CA ALA A 86 0.66 12.76 4.97
C ALA A 86 -0.80 12.77 4.52
N THR A 87 -1.62 13.60 5.18
CA THR A 87 -3.02 13.82 4.81
C THR A 87 -3.48 15.21 5.23
N GLN A 88 -4.34 15.82 4.42
CA GLN A 88 -5.13 17.00 4.81
C GLN A 88 -6.46 16.64 5.49
N ARG A 89 -6.90 15.39 5.44
CA ARG A 89 -8.18 14.91 6.01
C ARG A 89 -7.94 13.84 7.08
N PRO A 90 -7.52 14.25 8.29
CA PRO A 90 -7.37 13.32 9.40
C PRO A 90 -8.74 12.96 9.98
N ASP A 91 -9.34 11.86 9.52
CA ASP A 91 -10.51 11.26 10.15
C ASP A 91 -10.39 9.74 10.22
N SER A 92 -11.11 9.11 11.16
CA SER A 92 -10.99 7.68 11.42
C SER A 92 -11.53 6.78 10.29
N LYS A 93 -12.28 7.32 9.32
CA LYS A 93 -12.74 6.58 8.15
C LYS A 93 -11.65 6.53 7.09
N THR A 94 -10.99 7.65 6.86
CA THR A 94 -9.93 7.80 5.85
C THR A 94 -8.58 7.27 6.31
N LEU A 95 -8.30 7.32 7.61
CA LEU A 95 -7.13 6.73 8.26
C LEU A 95 -7.55 5.72 9.34
N PRO A 96 -7.76 4.44 8.94
CA PRO A 96 -8.18 3.39 9.86
C PRO A 96 -7.20 3.19 11.02
N GLU A 97 -7.74 2.84 12.19
CA GLU A 97 -6.97 2.60 13.42
C GLU A 97 -5.89 1.52 13.22
N GLY A 98 -6.17 0.48 12.45
CA GLY A 98 -5.20 -0.59 12.16
C GLY A 98 -3.90 -0.07 11.54
N LEU A 99 -3.96 0.99 10.71
CA LEU A 99 -2.79 1.64 10.13
C LEU A 99 -2.18 2.66 11.09
N ARG A 100 -3.00 3.56 11.65
CA ARG A 100 -2.51 4.59 12.60
C ARG A 100 -1.81 3.99 13.81
N GLY A 101 -2.29 2.86 14.30
CA GLY A 101 -1.73 2.14 15.44
C GLY A 101 -0.31 1.61 15.21
N GLN A 102 0.11 1.42 13.94
CA GLN A 102 1.49 1.02 13.62
C GLN A 102 2.46 2.20 13.52
N ILE A 103 1.95 3.44 13.50
CA ILE A 103 2.75 4.64 13.29
C ILE A 103 2.97 5.31 14.65
N GLY A 104 4.12 5.06 15.27
CA GLY A 104 4.48 5.59 16.58
C GLY A 104 4.81 7.08 16.56
N THR A 105 5.54 7.55 15.54
CA THR A 105 5.90 8.96 15.38
C THR A 105 4.81 9.72 14.65
N ARG A 106 4.28 10.77 15.25
CA ARG A 106 3.15 11.56 14.70
C ARG A 106 3.45 13.03 14.75
N PHE A 107 3.02 13.76 13.72
CA PHE A 107 3.16 15.21 13.66
C PHE A 107 1.85 15.86 13.20
N ALA A 108 1.22 16.63 14.09
CA ALA A 108 -0.02 17.34 13.81
C ALA A 108 0.25 18.84 13.64
N LEU A 109 0.13 19.34 12.42
CA LEU A 109 -0.01 20.78 12.16
C LEU A 109 -1.42 21.25 12.58
N ARG A 110 -1.68 22.56 12.45
CA ARG A 110 -3.00 23.13 12.74
C ARG A 110 -4.11 22.38 12.01
N VAL A 111 -5.09 21.90 12.76
CA VAL A 111 -6.33 21.28 12.27
C VAL A 111 -7.55 22.10 12.68
N MET A 112 -8.72 21.78 12.11
CA MET A 112 -9.94 22.56 12.30
C MET A 112 -10.68 22.25 13.61
N ASN A 113 -10.56 21.05 14.13
CA ASN A 113 -11.28 20.61 15.33
C ASN A 113 -10.45 19.62 16.14
N TRP A 114 -10.83 19.44 17.40
CA TRP A 114 -10.11 18.56 18.33
C TRP A 114 -10.18 17.09 17.90
N GLN A 115 -11.24 16.64 17.21
CA GLN A 115 -11.37 15.26 16.72
C GLN A 115 -10.31 14.93 15.66
N ALA A 116 -10.02 15.87 14.76
CA ALA A 116 -8.94 15.75 13.79
C ALA A 116 -7.57 15.69 14.48
N SER A 117 -7.38 16.50 15.53
CA SER A 117 -6.16 16.47 16.35
C SER A 117 -6.01 15.11 17.00
N ASP A 118 -7.09 14.63 17.61
CA ASP A 118 -7.15 13.35 18.33
C ASP A 118 -6.94 12.15 17.39
N CYS A 119 -7.45 12.22 16.17
CA CYS A 119 -7.20 11.24 15.13
C CYS A 119 -5.71 11.12 14.79
N ILE A 120 -4.98 12.23 14.72
CA ILE A 120 -3.53 12.22 14.43
C ILE A 120 -2.74 11.79 15.66
N LEU A 121 -3.00 12.38 16.82
CA LEU A 121 -2.15 12.28 18.00
C LEU A 121 -2.40 11.00 18.81
N GLY A 122 -3.64 10.49 18.84
CA GLY A 122 -3.93 9.18 19.42
C GLY A 122 -5.12 9.17 20.38
N ALA A 123 -6.34 9.27 19.85
CA ALA A 123 -7.62 8.81 20.41
C ALA A 123 -7.79 8.93 21.95
N GLY A 124 -7.52 10.09 22.52
CA GLY A 124 -7.72 10.43 23.93
C GLY A 124 -6.53 10.13 24.83
N ALA A 125 -5.41 9.63 24.29
CA ALA A 125 -4.19 9.35 25.05
C ALA A 125 -3.47 10.62 25.54
N TYR A 126 -3.70 11.75 24.88
CA TYR A 126 -3.01 13.03 25.14
C TYR A 126 -4.00 14.21 25.19
N PRO A 127 -4.89 14.28 26.19
CA PRO A 127 -5.95 15.29 26.24
C PRO A 127 -5.44 16.74 26.34
N GLU A 128 -4.22 16.93 26.84
CA GLU A 128 -3.52 18.21 26.89
C GLU A 128 -2.97 18.66 25.53
N LEU A 129 -2.77 17.74 24.59
CA LEU A 129 -2.20 18.00 23.26
C LEU A 129 -3.32 18.14 22.21
N ASP A 130 -3.59 19.38 21.83
CA ASP A 130 -4.65 19.70 20.87
C ASP A 130 -4.16 20.68 19.79
N ALA A 131 -3.91 20.15 18.59
CA ALA A 131 -3.45 20.89 17.42
C ALA A 131 -4.53 21.83 16.85
N SER A 132 -5.80 21.70 17.25
CA SER A 132 -6.85 22.64 16.88
C SER A 132 -6.72 24.00 17.58
N LYS A 133 -5.99 24.05 18.70
CA LYS A 133 -5.66 25.30 19.42
C LYS A 133 -4.55 26.12 18.75
N LEU A 134 -3.83 25.56 17.78
CA LEU A 134 -2.84 26.31 17.02
C LEU A 134 -3.50 27.40 16.19
N LEU A 135 -2.90 28.59 16.14
CA LEU A 135 -3.43 29.73 15.40
C LEU A 135 -2.96 29.74 13.95
N ASN A 136 -3.71 30.40 13.06
CA ASN A 136 -3.30 30.59 11.66
C ASN A 136 -1.95 31.32 11.50
N SER A 137 -1.57 32.14 12.49
CA SER A 137 -0.29 32.83 12.57
C SER A 137 0.88 31.90 12.92
N HIS A 138 0.62 30.73 13.50
CA HIS A 138 1.64 29.76 13.90
C HIS A 138 2.11 28.90 12.70
N LYS A 139 2.61 29.55 11.64
CA LYS A 139 3.12 28.86 10.45
C LYS A 139 4.27 27.91 10.80
N GLY A 140 4.18 26.67 10.31
CA GLY A 140 5.17 25.62 10.57
C GLY A 140 5.17 25.08 12.00
N VAL A 141 4.26 25.52 12.88
CA VAL A 141 4.16 24.98 14.24
C VAL A 141 3.25 23.76 14.23
N GLY A 142 3.66 22.70 14.91
CA GLY A 142 2.88 21.48 15.10
C GLY A 142 3.25 20.75 16.39
N ILE A 143 2.44 19.76 16.74
CA ILE A 143 2.66 18.86 17.88
C ILE A 143 3.33 17.58 17.37
N LEU A 144 4.48 17.22 17.94
CA LEU A 144 5.28 16.04 17.60
C LEU A 144 5.23 15.02 18.74
N LEU A 145 4.91 13.77 18.41
CA LEU A 145 4.91 12.61 19.32
C LEU A 145 5.88 11.53 18.85
N GLY A 146 6.43 10.77 19.80
CA GLY A 146 7.16 9.52 19.52
C GLY A 146 8.43 9.71 18.69
N ALA A 147 9.12 10.84 18.88
CA ALA A 147 10.30 11.22 18.11
C ALA A 147 11.62 11.14 18.90
N ASP A 148 11.60 10.71 20.17
CA ASP A 148 12.81 10.58 20.99
C ASP A 148 12.75 9.43 22.01
N ASP A 149 13.95 8.95 22.38
CA ASP A 149 14.19 8.00 23.47
C ASP A 149 14.72 8.73 24.73
N GLY A 150 14.49 10.05 24.83
CA GLY A 150 14.98 10.92 25.91
C GLY A 150 13.88 11.35 26.89
N GLU A 151 14.17 12.33 27.75
CA GLU A 151 13.22 12.89 28.72
C GLU A 151 11.96 13.48 28.07
N LEU A 152 11.94 13.74 26.75
CA LEU A 152 10.76 14.25 26.04
C LEU A 152 9.70 13.15 25.79
N ALA A 153 10.06 11.87 25.92
CA ALA A 153 9.13 10.75 25.90
C ALA A 153 8.20 10.75 27.15
N GLU A 154 8.64 11.31 28.27
CA GLU A 154 7.84 11.40 29.51
C GLU A 154 6.68 12.40 29.42
N ALA A 155 6.82 13.43 28.58
CA ALA A 155 5.82 14.50 28.41
C ALA A 155 4.66 14.13 27.45
N GLY A 156 4.69 12.94 26.85
CA GLY A 156 3.69 12.51 25.88
C GLY A 156 3.76 13.17 24.51
N GLY A 157 4.36 14.37 24.39
CA GLY A 157 4.55 15.09 23.12
C GLY A 157 5.11 16.51 23.30
N GLN A 158 5.49 17.16 22.19
CA GLN A 158 6.05 18.52 22.21
C GLN A 158 5.53 19.42 21.07
N THR A 159 5.37 20.72 21.35
CA THR A 159 5.09 21.71 20.30
C THR A 159 6.40 22.20 19.69
N VAL A 160 6.59 21.96 18.40
CA VAL A 160 7.81 22.33 17.64
C VAL A 160 7.47 23.23 16.47
N ARG A 161 8.48 23.96 15.97
CA ARG A 161 8.38 24.73 14.73
C ARG A 161 9.31 24.14 13.67
N THR A 162 8.76 23.87 12.49
CA THR A 162 9.53 23.40 11.34
C THR A 162 10.29 24.54 10.67
N HIS A 163 11.33 24.19 9.93
CA HIS A 163 12.05 25.14 9.08
C HIS A 163 11.26 25.35 7.78
N LEU A 164 11.07 26.61 7.39
CA LEU A 164 10.54 26.93 6.08
C LEU A 164 11.60 26.64 5.02
N LEU A 165 11.26 25.79 4.05
CA LEU A 165 12.06 25.58 2.86
C LEU A 165 11.27 26.12 1.66
N ASP A 166 11.76 27.21 1.08
CA ASP A 166 11.14 27.77 -0.12
C ASP A 166 11.50 26.96 -1.38
N LEU A 167 10.80 27.25 -2.49
CA LEU A 167 10.97 26.51 -3.73
C LEU A 167 12.36 26.69 -4.35
N GLU A 168 12.99 27.85 -4.18
CA GLU A 168 14.31 28.12 -4.75
C GLU A 168 15.40 27.31 -4.01
N ALA A 169 15.37 27.33 -2.68
CA ALA A 169 16.24 26.51 -1.84
C ALA A 169 15.99 25.02 -2.07
N LEU A 170 14.73 24.60 -2.19
CA LEU A 170 14.37 23.22 -2.51
C LEU A 170 14.96 22.78 -3.86
N GLN A 171 14.83 23.59 -4.91
CA GLN A 171 15.42 23.29 -6.23
C GLN A 171 16.93 23.10 -6.15
N LYS A 172 17.64 23.97 -5.43
CA LYS A 172 19.10 23.84 -5.22
C LYS A 172 19.47 22.53 -4.52
N ILE A 173 18.70 22.13 -3.50
CA ILE A 173 18.92 20.87 -2.77
C ILE A 173 18.63 19.66 -3.67
N VAL A 174 17.54 19.69 -4.43
CA VAL A 174 17.15 18.61 -5.35
C VAL A 174 18.20 18.43 -6.45
N GLU A 175 18.67 19.51 -7.06
CA GLU A 175 19.71 19.45 -8.09
C GLU A 175 21.01 18.89 -7.52
N ARG A 176 21.42 19.35 -6.33
CA ARG A 176 22.58 18.77 -5.65
C ARG A 176 22.40 17.28 -5.36
N GLY A 177 21.21 16.86 -4.93
CA GLY A 177 20.88 15.46 -4.72
C GLY A 177 20.97 14.64 -6.01
N ARG A 178 20.49 15.19 -7.13
CA ARG A 178 20.60 14.59 -8.47
C ARG A 178 22.05 14.38 -8.86
N GLU A 179 22.89 15.41 -8.77
CA GLU A 179 24.33 15.33 -9.07
C GLU A 179 25.03 14.22 -8.27
N LEU A 180 24.74 14.12 -6.98
CA LEU A 180 25.33 13.11 -6.09
C LEU A 180 24.89 11.70 -6.49
N ARG A 181 23.61 11.50 -6.84
CA ARG A 181 23.10 10.20 -7.31
C ARG A 181 23.68 9.80 -8.65
N VAL A 182 23.87 10.74 -9.58
CA VAL A 182 24.56 10.49 -10.86
C VAL A 182 26.00 10.02 -10.60
N LYS A 183 26.76 10.76 -9.79
CA LYS A 183 28.15 10.40 -9.44
C LYS A 183 28.25 9.04 -8.74
N ALA A 184 27.25 8.69 -7.92
CA ALA A 184 27.19 7.42 -7.22
C ALA A 184 26.66 6.25 -8.05
N GLY A 185 26.14 6.50 -9.27
CA GLY A 185 25.50 5.48 -10.10
C GLY A 185 24.17 4.97 -9.53
N THR A 186 23.45 5.80 -8.75
CA THR A 186 22.21 5.42 -8.04
C THR A 186 20.99 6.21 -8.49
N LEU A 187 21.10 7.00 -9.57
CA LEU A 187 19.95 7.67 -10.17
C LEU A 187 19.09 6.64 -10.91
N THR A 188 17.81 6.55 -10.55
CA THR A 188 16.86 5.55 -11.07
C THR A 188 15.46 6.13 -11.14
N GLY A 189 14.55 5.42 -11.78
CA GLY A 189 13.12 5.74 -11.82
C GLY A 189 12.81 7.00 -12.61
N VAL A 190 11.70 7.66 -12.25
CA VAL A 190 11.28 8.94 -12.87
C VAL A 190 12.40 9.99 -12.84
N ALA A 191 13.23 9.99 -11.79
CA ALA A 191 14.38 10.90 -11.70
C ALA A 191 15.44 10.66 -12.78
N ALA A 192 15.60 9.41 -13.25
CA ALA A 192 16.46 9.02 -14.37
C ALA A 192 15.75 9.16 -15.74
N GLY A 193 14.49 9.60 -15.77
CA GLY A 193 13.66 9.62 -16.98
C GLY A 193 13.03 8.26 -17.32
N GLU A 194 13.06 7.30 -16.40
CA GLU A 194 12.35 6.03 -16.57
C GLU A 194 10.86 6.26 -16.39
N ASP A 195 10.08 5.72 -17.31
CA ASP A 195 8.64 5.61 -17.15
C ASP A 195 8.32 4.43 -16.21
N LEU A 196 8.29 4.73 -14.91
CA LEU A 196 7.86 3.79 -13.89
C LEU A 196 6.33 3.59 -13.87
N MET A 197 5.59 4.48 -14.53
CA MET A 197 4.17 4.34 -14.80
C MET A 197 3.97 3.82 -16.22
N LYS A 198 4.71 2.76 -16.60
CA LYS A 198 4.12 1.85 -17.56
C LYS A 198 2.82 1.41 -16.92
N GLU A 199 1.69 1.92 -17.42
CA GLU A 199 0.42 1.23 -17.29
C GLU A 199 0.74 -0.19 -17.68
N VAL A 200 0.94 -1.06 -16.68
CA VAL A 200 0.75 -2.48 -16.90
C VAL A 200 -0.70 -2.47 -17.33
N PRO A 201 -1.01 -2.72 -18.62
CA PRO A 201 -2.39 -2.63 -19.07
C PRO A 201 -3.14 -3.47 -18.06
N THR A 202 -4.10 -2.84 -17.38
CA THR A 202 -5.00 -3.53 -16.47
C THR A 202 -5.49 -4.67 -17.31
N ARG A 203 -4.95 -5.88 -17.13
CA ARG A 203 -5.44 -7.02 -17.88
C ARG A 203 -6.89 -7.06 -17.51
N ALA A 204 -7.77 -6.89 -18.49
CA ALA A 204 -9.16 -6.70 -18.17
C ALA A 204 -9.54 -8.01 -17.48
N PHE A 205 -9.82 -7.95 -16.19
CA PHE A 205 -10.07 -9.12 -15.37
C PHE A 205 -11.13 -10.03 -16.03
N LEU A 206 -12.08 -9.42 -16.74
CA LEU A 206 -13.08 -10.11 -17.55
C LEU A 206 -12.51 -10.79 -18.80
N ASP A 207 -11.50 -10.24 -19.48
CA ASP A 207 -10.79 -10.92 -20.58
C ASP A 207 -10.04 -12.15 -20.06
N ASP A 208 -9.38 -12.04 -18.91
CA ASP A 208 -8.68 -13.16 -18.28
C ASP A 208 -9.68 -14.25 -17.87
N VAL A 209 -10.83 -13.87 -17.30
CA VAL A 209 -11.93 -14.81 -16.98
C VAL A 209 -12.50 -15.45 -18.25
N ALA A 210 -12.72 -14.70 -19.33
CA ALA A 210 -13.22 -15.25 -20.59
C ALA A 210 -12.21 -16.23 -21.21
N ALA A 211 -10.93 -15.90 -21.17
CA ALA A 211 -9.86 -16.68 -21.78
C ALA A 211 -9.62 -18.04 -21.12
N VAL A 212 -10.06 -18.26 -19.88
CA VAL A 212 -9.96 -19.59 -19.22
C VAL A 212 -11.12 -20.53 -19.53
N PHE A 213 -12.13 -20.09 -20.29
CA PHE A 213 -13.13 -20.98 -20.88
C PHE A 213 -12.55 -21.63 -22.14
N GLY A 214 -12.63 -22.96 -22.19
CA GLY A 214 -12.26 -23.75 -23.36
C GLY A 214 -13.37 -23.78 -24.42
N PRO A 215 -13.06 -24.27 -25.63
CA PRO A 215 -14.05 -24.42 -26.69
C PRO A 215 -15.26 -25.25 -26.24
N GLY A 216 -16.46 -24.69 -26.38
CA GLY A 216 -17.73 -25.36 -26.03
C GLY A 216 -18.13 -25.26 -24.55
N GLU A 217 -17.30 -24.67 -23.68
CA GLU A 217 -17.67 -24.43 -22.29
C GLU A 217 -18.49 -23.14 -22.17
N SER A 218 -19.78 -23.26 -21.85
CA SER A 218 -20.67 -22.11 -21.65
C SER A 218 -20.79 -21.67 -20.18
N LYS A 219 -20.45 -22.57 -19.25
CA LYS A 219 -20.52 -22.36 -17.80
C LYS A 219 -19.42 -23.14 -17.10
N LEU A 220 -18.81 -22.57 -16.08
CA LEU A 220 -17.79 -23.23 -15.25
C LEU A 220 -18.04 -22.98 -13.77
N TRP A 221 -17.61 -23.93 -12.93
CA TRP A 221 -17.54 -23.70 -11.49
C TRP A 221 -16.53 -22.62 -11.16
N SER A 222 -16.84 -21.81 -10.14
CA SER A 222 -15.99 -20.68 -9.74
C SER A 222 -14.60 -21.12 -9.29
N GLU A 223 -14.50 -22.29 -8.66
CA GLU A 223 -13.22 -22.91 -8.27
C GLU A 223 -12.38 -23.33 -9.49
N VAL A 224 -13.02 -23.79 -10.57
CA VAL A 224 -12.33 -24.17 -11.81
C VAL A 224 -11.78 -22.92 -12.49
N ILE A 225 -12.56 -21.85 -12.56
CA ILE A 225 -12.11 -20.56 -13.09
C ILE A 225 -10.92 -20.03 -12.27
N ALA A 226 -11.05 -19.98 -10.94
CA ALA A 226 -9.98 -19.53 -10.06
C ALA A 226 -8.69 -20.36 -10.22
N SER A 227 -8.81 -21.69 -10.29
CA SER A 227 -7.67 -22.59 -10.50
C SER A 227 -7.01 -22.36 -11.86
N ARG A 228 -7.78 -22.23 -12.94
CA ARG A 228 -7.23 -22.01 -14.29
C ARG A 228 -6.58 -20.63 -14.42
N LEU A 229 -7.13 -19.62 -13.76
CA LEU A 229 -6.53 -18.29 -13.67
C LEU A 229 -5.17 -18.34 -12.96
N ALA A 230 -5.10 -19.05 -11.81
CA ALA A 230 -3.85 -19.24 -11.07
C ALA A 230 -2.82 -20.05 -11.86
N GLU A 231 -3.23 -21.08 -12.60
CA GLU A 231 -2.33 -21.86 -13.45
C GLU A 231 -1.78 -21.04 -14.63
N ARG A 232 -2.65 -20.29 -15.31
CA ARG A 232 -2.26 -19.52 -16.50
C ARG A 232 -1.48 -18.26 -16.15
N TRP A 233 -1.83 -17.60 -15.04
CA TRP A 233 -1.23 -16.35 -14.59
C TRP A 233 -1.00 -16.34 -13.07
N PRO A 234 -0.04 -17.15 -12.60
CA PRO A 234 0.20 -17.33 -11.16
C PRO A 234 0.61 -16.04 -10.46
N ALA A 235 1.36 -15.15 -11.13
CA ALA A 235 1.75 -13.86 -10.57
C ALA A 235 0.56 -12.96 -10.18
N THR A 236 -0.63 -13.18 -10.76
CA THR A 236 -1.83 -12.35 -10.53
C THR A 236 -2.87 -13.05 -9.66
N TYR A 237 -3.09 -14.35 -9.90
CA TYR A 237 -4.23 -15.08 -9.34
C TYR A 237 -3.87 -16.19 -8.35
N ASP A 238 -2.58 -16.39 -8.04
CA ASP A 238 -2.20 -17.36 -7.01
C ASP A 238 -2.89 -17.04 -5.67
N GLY A 239 -3.38 -18.09 -5.02
CA GLY A 239 -4.16 -18.01 -3.78
C GLY A 239 -5.61 -17.51 -3.91
N TRP A 240 -6.12 -17.19 -5.11
CA TRP A 240 -7.52 -16.79 -5.27
C TRP A 240 -8.49 -17.93 -4.97
N SER A 241 -9.46 -17.66 -4.11
CA SER A 241 -10.58 -18.56 -3.85
C SER A 241 -11.76 -18.30 -4.81
N ALA A 242 -12.69 -19.25 -4.87
CA ALA A 242 -13.99 -19.05 -5.53
C ALA A 242 -14.76 -17.83 -4.98
N THR A 243 -14.54 -17.48 -3.71
CA THR A 243 -15.15 -16.31 -3.06
C THR A 243 -14.53 -15.00 -3.54
N ASP A 244 -13.20 -14.97 -3.70
CA ASP A 244 -12.49 -13.79 -4.23
C ASP A 244 -12.90 -13.51 -5.67
N LEU A 245 -12.97 -14.57 -6.49
CA LEU A 245 -13.48 -14.50 -7.86
C LEU A 245 -14.91 -13.94 -7.89
N GLY A 246 -15.82 -14.49 -7.08
CA GLY A 246 -17.21 -14.05 -7.02
C GLY A 246 -17.36 -12.60 -6.57
N THR A 247 -16.59 -12.18 -5.55
CA THR A 247 -16.56 -10.79 -5.07
C THR A 247 -16.11 -9.84 -6.18
N ARG A 248 -15.07 -10.22 -6.92
CA ARG A 248 -14.54 -9.41 -8.01
C ARG A 248 -15.51 -9.30 -9.17
N LEU A 249 -16.09 -10.41 -9.62
CA LEU A 249 -17.11 -10.45 -10.68
C LEU A 249 -18.37 -9.65 -10.31
N GLY A 250 -18.75 -9.64 -9.03
CA GLY A 250 -19.86 -8.84 -8.54
C GLY A 250 -19.69 -7.33 -8.77
N ARG A 251 -18.44 -6.82 -8.77
CA ARG A 251 -18.14 -5.40 -9.10
C ARG A 251 -18.42 -5.07 -10.58
N HIS A 252 -18.48 -6.09 -11.43
CA HIS A 252 -18.83 -5.98 -12.85
C HIS A 252 -20.30 -6.36 -13.12
N GLY A 253 -21.13 -6.46 -12.07
CA GLY A 253 -22.55 -6.82 -12.20
C GLY A 253 -22.82 -8.31 -12.43
N ILE A 254 -21.77 -9.16 -12.44
CA ILE A 254 -21.90 -10.59 -12.70
C ILE A 254 -22.19 -11.33 -11.40
N ARG A 255 -23.30 -12.07 -11.36
CA ARG A 255 -23.70 -12.88 -10.20
C ARG A 255 -23.38 -14.36 -10.40
N THR A 256 -22.99 -15.04 -9.32
CA THR A 256 -22.80 -16.50 -9.34
C THR A 256 -24.14 -17.21 -9.50
N ILE A 257 -24.19 -18.21 -10.38
CA ILE A 257 -25.34 -19.09 -10.60
C ILE A 257 -25.04 -20.52 -10.12
N GLN A 258 -26.06 -21.37 -10.02
CA GLN A 258 -25.86 -22.81 -9.85
C GLN A 258 -25.51 -23.43 -11.20
N VAL A 259 -24.38 -24.12 -11.26
CA VAL A 259 -23.89 -24.82 -12.44
C VAL A 259 -23.75 -26.29 -12.10
N TRP A 260 -24.43 -27.13 -12.86
CA TRP A 260 -24.24 -28.57 -12.81
C TRP A 260 -22.97 -28.95 -13.56
N GLY A 261 -22.16 -29.84 -12.99
CA GLY A 261 -20.96 -30.39 -13.62
C GLY A 261 -20.55 -31.70 -12.96
N GLN A 262 -19.49 -32.31 -13.48
CA GLN A 262 -18.89 -33.51 -12.92
C GLN A 262 -17.45 -33.24 -12.51
N THR A 263 -17.03 -33.82 -11.38
CA THR A 263 -15.61 -33.82 -11.01
C THR A 263 -14.81 -34.75 -11.94
N PRO A 264 -13.47 -34.67 -11.97
CA PRO A 264 -12.64 -35.62 -12.72
C PRO A 264 -12.92 -37.10 -12.38
N GLU A 265 -13.40 -37.36 -11.16
CA GLU A 265 -13.80 -38.69 -10.66
C GLU A 265 -15.22 -39.11 -11.09
N GLY A 266 -15.90 -38.30 -11.92
CA GLY A 266 -17.22 -38.60 -12.48
C GLY A 266 -18.41 -38.28 -11.57
N VAL A 267 -18.19 -37.64 -10.41
CA VAL A 267 -19.25 -37.32 -9.46
C VAL A 267 -19.97 -36.03 -9.88
N GLY A 268 -21.28 -36.13 -10.16
CA GLY A 268 -22.12 -34.98 -10.51
C GLY A 268 -22.48 -34.12 -9.30
N ALA A 269 -22.33 -32.80 -9.42
CA ALA A 269 -22.70 -31.85 -8.38
C ALA A 269 -23.21 -30.52 -8.95
N ASN A 270 -24.05 -29.82 -8.18
CA ASN A 270 -24.35 -28.40 -8.41
C ASN A 270 -23.42 -27.56 -7.54
N ARG A 271 -22.68 -26.63 -8.16
CA ARG A 271 -21.79 -25.70 -7.45
C ARG A 271 -21.96 -24.29 -7.98
N LYS A 272 -21.50 -23.30 -7.22
CA LYS A 272 -21.48 -21.90 -7.66
C LYS A 272 -20.55 -21.74 -8.86
N GLY A 273 -21.08 -21.20 -9.95
CA GLY A 273 -20.34 -20.99 -11.18
C GLY A 273 -20.74 -19.71 -11.89
N ILE A 274 -20.09 -19.49 -13.03
CA ILE A 274 -20.24 -18.31 -13.87
C ILE A 274 -20.57 -18.77 -15.29
N ALA A 275 -21.51 -18.07 -15.93
CA ALA A 275 -21.80 -18.25 -17.35
C ALA A 275 -20.89 -17.35 -18.18
N LEU A 276 -20.30 -17.90 -19.25
CA LEU A 276 -19.45 -17.14 -20.17
C LEU A 276 -20.22 -15.97 -20.78
N GLU A 277 -21.50 -16.17 -21.12
CA GLU A 277 -22.39 -15.12 -21.64
C GLU A 277 -22.37 -13.86 -20.77
N ALA A 278 -22.50 -13.99 -19.44
CA ALA A 278 -22.52 -12.85 -18.53
C ALA A 278 -21.18 -12.10 -18.48
N VAL A 279 -20.07 -12.81 -18.72
CA VAL A 279 -18.72 -12.21 -18.82
C VAL A 279 -18.60 -11.43 -20.12
N ILE A 280 -19.06 -12.00 -21.23
CA ILE A 280 -19.06 -11.36 -22.55
C ILE A 280 -19.98 -10.13 -22.59
N GLU A 281 -21.17 -10.21 -22.00
CA GLU A 281 -22.09 -9.08 -21.85
C GLU A 281 -21.46 -7.94 -21.04
N ALA A 282 -20.80 -8.26 -19.92
CA ALA A 282 -20.10 -7.27 -19.12
C ALA A 282 -18.91 -6.62 -19.85
N LEU A 283 -18.20 -7.40 -20.69
CA LEU A 283 -17.15 -6.88 -21.57
C LEU A 283 -17.71 -5.92 -22.63
N ALA A 284 -18.85 -6.25 -23.22
CA ALA A 284 -19.51 -5.41 -24.23
C ALA A 284 -20.14 -4.13 -23.64
N GLY A 285 -20.63 -4.19 -22.40
CA GLY A 285 -21.24 -3.05 -21.70
C GLY A 285 -20.24 -2.04 -21.10
N GLY A 286 -18.95 -2.38 -21.01
CA GLY A 286 -17.90 -1.55 -20.40
C GLY A 286 -17.49 -0.31 -21.21
N GLY A 287 -18.08 -0.06 -22.39
CA GLY A 287 -17.84 1.11 -23.23
C GLY A 287 -18.56 2.39 -22.79
N GLU A 288 -19.52 2.30 -21.86
CA GLU A 288 -20.18 3.45 -21.24
C GLU A 288 -19.99 3.40 -19.73
N SER A 289 -18.99 4.15 -19.22
CA SER A 289 -19.01 4.53 -17.81
C SER A 289 -20.24 5.43 -17.57
N PRO A 290 -21.12 5.10 -16.61
CA PRO A 290 -22.14 6.05 -16.19
C PRO A 290 -21.40 7.16 -15.43
N VAL A 291 -21.18 8.28 -16.13
CA VAL A 291 -20.88 9.56 -15.51
C VAL A 291 -22.04 9.89 -14.57
N GLY A 292 -21.72 9.86 -13.28
CA GLY A 292 -22.34 10.61 -12.18
C GLY A 292 -23.84 10.91 -12.23
N ARG A 293 -24.55 10.35 -11.24
CA ARG A 293 -25.44 11.16 -10.38
C ARG A 293 -25.15 10.85 -8.93
#